data_AF-A0A9W8XD52-F1
#
_entry.id   AF-A0A9W8XD52-F1
#
_cell.length_a   1.000
_cell.length_b   1.000
_cell.length_c   1.000
_cell.angle_alpha   90.00
_cell.angle_beta   90.00
_cell.angle_gamma   90.00
#
_symmetry.space_group_name_H-M   'P 1'
#
loop_
_entity.id
_entity.type
_entity.pdbx_description
1 polymer ?
#
loop_
_entity_poly.entity_id
_entity_poly.type
_entity_poly.pdbx_seq_one_letter_code
_entity_poly.pdbx_strand_id
1 'polypeptide(L)'
;MAGPNLEVFKFGMYIMFPIGIMYYFGTNLDGKFSVPDFWPKPEQTHRIPYDREDIKAELERLKARNAEMKKLRERREMEEALREGRNI
;
A
#
# COMPACT_ATOMS: atom_id res chain seq x y z
N MET A 1 39.32 -37.50 23.17
CA MET A 1 39.10 -36.04 23.32
C MET A 1 40.18 -35.35 22.53
N ALA A 2 39.83 -34.71 21.41
CA ALA A 2 40.81 -33.96 20.62
C ALA A 2 41.32 -32.81 21.49
N GLY A 3 42.63 -32.78 21.72
CA GLY A 3 43.29 -31.95 22.73
C GLY A 3 43.19 -30.44 22.50
N PRO A 4 43.95 -29.62 23.25
CA PRO A 4 43.81 -28.15 23.31
C PRO A 4 43.83 -27.44 21.94
N ASN A 5 44.46 -28.02 20.92
CA ASN A 5 44.46 -27.50 19.55
C ASN A 5 43.05 -27.42 18.93
N LEU A 6 42.14 -28.33 19.28
CA LEU A 6 40.76 -28.29 18.79
C LEU A 6 39.95 -27.18 19.45
N GLU A 7 40.25 -26.86 20.72
CA GLU A 7 39.59 -25.77 21.44
C GLU A 7 39.99 -24.42 20.87
N VAL A 8 41.28 -24.24 20.53
CA VAL A 8 41.77 -23.03 19.85
C VAL A 8 41.13 -22.86 18.47
N PHE A 9 40.97 -23.94 17.72
CA PHE A 9 40.28 -23.89 16.42
C PHE A 9 38.80 -23.49 16.56
N LYS A 10 38.07 -24.10 17.51
CA LYS A 10 36.66 -23.76 17.78
C LYS A 10 36.51 -22.30 18.21
N PHE A 11 37.40 -21.82 19.08
CA PHE A 11 37.43 -20.44 19.53
C PHE A 11 37.66 -19.47 18.36
N GLY A 12 38.65 -19.77 17.51
CA GLY A 12 38.91 -19.00 16.28
C GLY A 12 37.70 -18.97 15.35
N MET A 13 37.05 -20.11 15.12
CA MET A 13 35.83 -20.19 14.30
C MET A 13 34.69 -19.35 14.88
N TYR A 14 34.47 -19.40 16.20
CA TYR A 14 33.41 -18.63 16.87
C TYR A 14 33.64 -17.13 16.87
N ILE A 15 34.88 -16.67 16.75
CA ILE A 15 35.19 -15.25 16.60
C ILE A 15 35.14 -14.82 15.12
N MET A 16 35.72 -15.63 14.23
CA MET A 16 35.80 -15.30 12.80
C MET A 16 34.43 -15.33 12.13
N PHE A 17 33.54 -16.24 12.53
CA PHE A 17 32.19 -16.36 11.96
C PHE A 17 31.35 -15.07 12.13
N PRO A 18 31.12 -14.53 13.34
CA PRO A 18 30.35 -13.31 13.52
C PRO A 18 31.04 -12.09 12.92
N ILE A 19 32.38 -11.98 13.03
CA ILE A 19 33.12 -10.86 12.44
C ILE A 19 33.01 -10.86 10.91
N GLY A 20 33.14 -12.03 10.28
CA GLY A 20 33.01 -12.17 8.82
C GLY A 20 31.59 -11.85 8.33
N ILE A 21 30.57 -12.32 9.05
CA ILE A 21 29.16 -12.00 8.76
C ILE A 21 28.93 -10.49 8.90
N MET A 22 29.43 -9.86 9.96
CA MET A 22 29.31 -8.41 10.14
C MET A 22 30.08 -7.62 9.09
N TYR A 23 31.25 -8.07 8.64
CA TYR A 23 31.99 -7.39 7.57
C TYR A 23 31.25 -7.47 6.22
N TYR A 24 30.71 -8.65 5.88
CA TYR A 24 30.03 -8.88 4.62
C TYR A 24 28.64 -8.25 4.54
N PHE A 25 27.88 -8.30 5.63
CA PHE A 25 26.52 -7.75 5.68
C PHE A 25 26.49 -6.34 6.27
N GLY A 26 27.24 -6.03 7.32
CA GLY A 26 27.11 -4.78 8.08
C GLY A 26 27.62 -3.52 7.39
N THR A 27 28.43 -3.63 6.34
CA THR A 27 28.96 -2.46 5.62
C THR A 27 28.12 -2.03 4.42
N ASN A 28 27.15 -2.86 3.98
CA ASN A 28 26.35 -2.60 2.78
C ASN A 28 24.91 -3.16 2.90
N LEU A 29 24.25 -2.90 4.03
CA LEU A 29 22.84 -3.25 4.22
C LEU A 29 21.94 -2.37 3.33
N ASP A 30 22.18 -1.06 3.32
CA ASP A 30 21.34 -0.10 2.59
C ASP A 30 21.33 -0.34 1.08
N GLY A 31 22.47 -0.73 0.47
CA GLY A 31 22.54 -1.00 -0.96
C GLY A 31 21.92 -2.35 -1.38
N LYS A 32 21.88 -3.34 -0.46
CA LYS A 32 21.36 -4.69 -0.75
C LYS A 32 19.89 -4.88 -0.37
N PHE A 33 19.39 -4.12 0.60
CA PHE A 33 18.04 -4.26 1.15
C PHE A 33 17.13 -3.05 0.95
N SER A 34 17.62 -1.96 0.33
CA SER A 34 16.71 -0.88 -0.07
C SER A 34 15.85 -1.33 -1.24
N VAL A 35 14.54 -1.15 -1.09
CA VAL A 35 13.58 -1.35 -2.18
C VAL A 35 13.53 -0.04 -2.96
N PRO A 36 14.00 0.00 -4.23
CA PRO A 36 13.82 1.17 -5.06
C PRO A 36 12.33 1.43 -5.25
N ASP A 37 11.91 2.69 -5.16
CA ASP A 37 10.50 3.11 -5.27
C ASP A 37 9.56 2.53 -4.19
N PHE A 38 10.04 2.31 -2.95
CA PHE A 38 9.19 1.88 -1.82
C PHE A 38 7.96 2.78 -1.60
N TRP A 39 8.12 4.10 -1.77
CA TRP A 39 7.02 5.05 -1.68
C TRP A 39 6.44 5.33 -3.07
N PRO A 40 5.10 5.33 -3.23
CA PRO A 40 4.48 5.71 -4.49
C PRO A 40 4.91 7.13 -4.86
N LYS A 41 5.32 7.31 -6.11
CA LYS A 41 5.84 8.58 -6.59
C LYS A 41 4.75 9.66 -6.46
N PRO A 42 5.10 10.92 -6.21
CA PRO A 42 4.12 11.99 -6.02
C PRO A 42 3.20 12.20 -7.23
N GLU A 43 3.57 11.73 -8.43
CA GLU A 43 2.68 11.71 -9.60
C GLU A 43 1.56 10.67 -9.51
N GLN A 44 1.75 9.60 -8.71
CA GLN A 44 0.74 8.57 -8.44
C GLN A 44 -0.16 8.92 -7.24
N THR A 45 0.21 9.95 -6.47
CA THR A 45 -0.62 10.45 -5.38
C THR A 45 -1.66 11.39 -5.95
N HIS A 46 -2.92 11.21 -5.53
CA HIS A 46 -4.02 12.07 -5.96
C HIS A 46 -3.72 13.54 -5.61
N ARG A 47 -3.37 14.35 -6.62
CA ARG A 47 -3.22 15.79 -6.44
C ARG A 47 -4.59 16.38 -6.16
N ILE A 48 -4.79 16.85 -4.93
CA ILE A 48 -5.98 17.61 -4.58
C ILE A 48 -6.01 18.84 -5.50
N PRO A 49 -7.10 19.10 -6.22
CA PRO A 49 -7.19 20.28 -7.09
C PRO A 49 -7.03 21.53 -6.24
N TYR A 50 -5.98 22.30 -6.50
CA TYR A 50 -5.68 23.56 -5.79
C TYR A 50 -6.35 24.77 -6.47
N ASP A 51 -6.83 24.61 -7.71
CA ASP A 51 -7.49 25.68 -8.47
C ASP A 51 -9.01 25.71 -8.22
N ARG A 52 -9.56 26.91 -8.02
CA ARG A 52 -10.97 27.13 -7.70
C ARG A 52 -11.89 26.74 -8.85
N GLU A 53 -11.41 26.84 -10.09
CA GLU A 53 -12.20 26.47 -11.28
C GLU A 53 -12.32 24.95 -11.40
N ASP A 54 -11.23 24.22 -11.22
CA ASP A 54 -11.21 22.74 -11.21
C ASP A 54 -12.09 22.16 -10.09
N ILE A 55 -12.04 22.77 -8.89
CA ILE A 55 -12.89 22.36 -7.76
C ILE A 55 -14.38 22.52 -8.13
N LYS A 56 -14.75 23.62 -8.79
CA LYS A 56 -16.15 23.84 -9.22
C LYS A 56 -16.57 22.83 -10.27
N ALA A 57 -15.72 22.54 -11.25
CA ALA A 57 -16.02 21.57 -12.29
C ALA A 57 -16.23 20.16 -11.72
N GLU A 58 -15.34 19.71 -10.82
CA GLU A 58 -15.49 18.40 -10.18
C GLU A 58 -16.69 18.36 -9.22
N LEU A 59 -17.00 19.48 -8.53
CA LEU A 59 -18.19 19.59 -7.68
C LEU A 59 -19.49 19.45 -8.49
N GLU A 60 -19.59 20.11 -9.64
CA GLU A 60 -20.76 20.01 -10.52
C GLU A 60 -20.90 18.59 -11.09
N ARG A 61 -19.80 17.95 -11.47
CA ARG A 61 -19.78 16.52 -11.87
C ARG A 61 -20.31 15.61 -10.75
N LEU A 62 -19.85 15.82 -9.51
CA LEU A 62 -20.29 15.03 -8.35
C LEU A 62 -21.78 15.25 -8.04
N LYS A 63 -22.27 16.50 -8.13
CA LYS A 63 -23.69 16.81 -7.96
C LYS A 63 -24.56 16.13 -9.02
N ALA A 64 -24.15 16.17 -10.29
CA ALA A 64 -24.85 15.50 -11.38
C ALA A 64 -24.95 13.99 -11.14
N ARG A 65 -23.84 13.34 -10.78
CA ARG A 65 -23.81 11.91 -10.45
C ARG A 65 -24.74 11.57 -9.29
N ASN A 66 -24.74 12.35 -8.22
CA ASN A 66 -25.61 12.13 -7.08
C ASN A 66 -27.10 12.30 -7.44
N ALA A 67 -27.43 13.29 -8.27
CA ALA A 67 -28.80 13.51 -8.73
C ALA A 67 -29.30 12.34 -9.59
N GLU A 68 -28.46 11.79 -10.47
CA GLU A 68 -28.81 10.61 -11.26
C GLU A 68 -29.02 9.36 -10.40
N MET A 69 -28.11 9.12 -9.44
CA MET A 69 -28.24 8.00 -8.51
C MET A 69 -29.52 8.10 -7.66
N LYS A 70 -29.88 9.32 -7.23
CA LYS A 70 -31.13 9.56 -6.51
C LYS A 70 -32.35 9.23 -7.37
N LYS A 71 -32.40 9.74 -8.62
CA LYS A 71 -33.49 9.43 -9.58
C LYS A 71 -33.59 7.94 -9.89
N LEU A 72 -32.47 7.23 -9.96
CA LEU A 72 -32.46 5.80 -10.19
C LEU A 72 -33.06 5.04 -8.99
N ARG A 73 -32.71 5.45 -7.77
CA ARG A 73 -33.29 4.87 -6.55
C ARG A 73 -34.79 5.10 -6.48
N GLU A 74 -35.25 6.33 -6.68
CA GLU A 74 -36.68 6.67 -6.67
C GLU A 74 -37.47 5.88 -7.73
N ARG A 75 -36.91 5.67 -8.93
CA ARG A 75 -37.53 4.83 -9.96
C ARG A 75 -37.64 3.36 -9.56
N ARG A 76 -36.61 2.81 -8.92
CA ARG A 76 -36.64 1.42 -8.43
C ARG A 76 -37.67 1.25 -7.32
N GLU A 77 -37.71 2.17 -6.37
CA GLU A 77 -38.68 2.18 -5.28
C GLU A 77 -40.12 2.28 -5.82
N MET A 78 -40.37 3.10 -6.85
CA MET A 78 -41.68 3.18 -7.52
C MET A 78 -42.04 1.91 -8.29
N GLU A 79 -41.09 1.29 -8.99
CA GLU A 79 -41.32 0.03 -9.72
C GLU A 79 -41.62 -1.12 -8.76
N GLU A 80 -40.91 -1.19 -7.62
CA GLU A 80 -41.13 -2.17 -6.56
C GLU A 80 -42.51 -1.98 -5.92
N ALA A 81 -42.90 -0.75 -5.55
CA ALA A 81 -44.24 -0.47 -5.02
C ALA A 81 -45.36 -0.80 -6.02
N LEU A 82 -45.16 -0.56 -7.32
CA LEU A 82 -46.13 -0.92 -8.36
C LEU A 82 -46.23 -2.43 -8.58
N ARG A 83 -45.13 -3.18 -8.41
CA ARG A 83 -45.12 -4.65 -8.47
C ARG A 83 -45.81 -5.26 -7.25
N GLU A 84 -45.55 -4.74 -6.05
CA GLU A 84 -46.19 -5.20 -4.81
C GLU A 84 -47.70 -4.93 -4.83
N GLY A 85 -48.13 -3.75 -5.28
CA GLY A 85 -49.56 -3.43 -5.39
C GLY A 85 -50.32 -4.18 -6.49
N ARG A 86 -49.64 -4.85 -7.44
CA ARG A 86 -50.26 -5.68 -8.48
C ARG A 86 -50.41 -7.16 -8.07
N ASN A 87 -49.75 -7.56 -6.98
CA ASN A 87 -49.75 -8.94 -6.46
C ASN A 87 -50.75 -9.13 -5.29
N ILE A 88 -51.65 -8.18 -5.05
CA ILE A 88 -52.75 -8.22 -4.08
C ILE A 88 -54.07 -8.14 -4.86
#